data_AF-A0A4R7P3D4-F1
#
_entry.id   AF-A0A4R7P3D4-F1
#
_cell.length_a   1.000
_cell.length_b   1.000
_cell.length_c   1.000
_cell.angle_alpha   90.00
_cell.angle_beta   90.00
_cell.angle_gamma   90.00
#
_symmetry.space_group_name_H-M   'P 1'
#
loop_
_entity.id
_entity.type
_entity.pdbx_description
1 polymer ?
#
loop_
_entity_poly.entity_id
_entity_poly.type
_entity_poly.pdbx_seq_one_letter_code
_entity_poly.pdbx_strand_id
1 'polypeptide(L)'
;MNTRILVAALLILVGTLQMAGDLFGSTALRALGAATAASPAPKVFTRQGDVETFSARFFVEWTDRSGRRVTTALTPENYGHLRGPYNRRNTFGAAVAGAPMLRANPMTRALYESVSSYALCGDAPLLREMGLDPDPRGPAPVLRIEPRVPVAGESRPQPLVFEMCSHA
;
A
#
# COMPACT_ATOMS: atom_id res chain seq x y z
N MET A 1 -18.98 -31.44 -29.61
CA MET A 1 -19.08 -30.31 -28.66
C MET A 1 -18.89 -29.01 -29.44
N ASN A 2 -19.77 -28.03 -29.27
CA ASN A 2 -19.75 -26.79 -30.06
C ASN A 2 -18.48 -25.98 -29.70
N THR A 3 -17.72 -25.50 -30.70
CA THR A 3 -16.51 -24.69 -30.51
C THR A 3 -16.74 -23.50 -29.58
N ARG A 4 -17.92 -22.90 -29.60
CA ARG A 4 -18.28 -21.79 -28.70
C ARG A 4 -18.29 -22.21 -27.22
N ILE A 5 -18.75 -23.42 -26.93
CA ILE A 5 -18.78 -23.97 -25.57
C ILE A 5 -17.35 -24.24 -25.08
N LEU A 6 -16.50 -24.77 -25.95
CA LEU A 6 -15.08 -24.98 -25.63
C LEU A 6 -14.37 -23.67 -25.29
N VAL A 7 -14.57 -22.63 -26.11
CA VAL A 7 -13.98 -21.31 -25.88
C VAL A 7 -14.51 -20.69 -24.58
N ALA A 8 -15.82 -20.76 -24.32
CA ALA A 8 -16.40 -20.25 -23.08
C ALA A 8 -15.85 -20.98 -21.85
N ALA A 9 -15.76 -22.31 -21.89
CA ALA A 9 -15.20 -23.11 -20.81
C ALA A 9 -13.73 -22.75 -20.54
N LEU A 10 -12.92 -22.56 -21.58
CA LEU A 10 -11.53 -22.15 -21.45
C LEU A 10 -11.41 -20.76 -20.80
N LEU A 11 -12.23 -19.80 -21.22
CA LEU A 11 -12.23 -18.45 -20.64
C LEU A 11 -12.63 -18.46 -19.16
N ILE A 12 -13.61 -19.29 -18.78
CA ILE A 12 -14.02 -19.47 -17.38
C ILE A 12 -12.87 -20.11 -16.57
N LEU A 13 -12.23 -21.14 -17.11
CA LEU A 13 -11.10 -21.80 -16.45
C LEU A 13 -9.95 -20.81 -16.20
N VAL A 14 -9.55 -20.05 -17.22
CA VAL A 14 -8.51 -19.03 -17.10
C VAL A 14 -8.93 -17.92 -16.14
N GLY A 15 -10.16 -17.44 -16.26
CA GLY A 15 -10.73 -16.41 -15.39
C GLY A 15 -10.78 -16.83 -13.92
N THR A 16 -10.99 -18.11 -13.60
CA THR A 16 -11.12 -18.58 -12.21
C THR A 16 -9.81 -19.12 -11.61
N LEU A 17 -8.74 -19.24 -12.42
CA LEU A 17 -7.50 -19.90 -12.03
C LEU A 17 -6.84 -19.27 -10.78
N GLN A 18 -6.85 -17.93 -10.68
CA GLN A 18 -6.26 -17.25 -9.53
C GLN A 18 -7.07 -17.48 -8.25
N MET A 19 -8.40 -17.50 -8.35
CA MET A 19 -9.29 -17.80 -7.22
C MET A 19 -9.13 -19.25 -6.75
N ALA A 20 -8.98 -20.21 -7.68
CA ALA A 20 -8.66 -21.59 -7.34
C ALA A 20 -7.30 -21.68 -6.64
N GLY A 21 -6.29 -20.95 -7.12
CA GLY A 21 -5.00 -20.83 -6.45
C GLY A 21 -5.11 -20.33 -5.01
N ASP A 22 -5.95 -19.33 -4.75
CA ASP A 22 -6.23 -18.84 -3.39
C ASP A 22 -6.97 -19.89 -2.54
N LEU A 23 -7.98 -20.57 -3.09
CA LEU A 23 -8.78 -21.58 -2.37
C LEU A 23 -7.94 -22.80 -1.96
N PHE A 24 -7.04 -23.24 -2.84
CA PHE A 24 -6.18 -24.41 -2.60
C PHE A 24 -4.80 -24.04 -2.00
N GLY A 25 -4.54 -22.75 -1.72
CA GLY A 25 -3.25 -22.29 -1.20
C GLY A 25 -2.06 -22.48 -2.16
N SER A 26 -2.30 -22.60 -3.46
CA SER A 26 -1.28 -22.87 -4.47
C SER A 26 -0.72 -21.59 -5.10
N THR A 27 0.51 -21.24 -4.74
CA THR A 27 1.22 -20.08 -5.29
C THR A 27 1.42 -20.19 -6.80
N ALA A 28 1.69 -21.39 -7.32
CA ALA A 28 1.90 -21.63 -8.75
C ALA A 28 0.61 -21.39 -9.56
N LEU A 29 -0.53 -21.92 -9.09
CA LEU A 29 -1.83 -21.68 -9.75
C LEU A 29 -2.20 -20.20 -9.71
N ARG A 30 -1.97 -19.54 -8.56
CA ARG A 30 -2.20 -18.09 -8.42
C ARG A 30 -1.34 -17.28 -9.38
N ALA A 31 -0.06 -17.63 -9.53
CA ALA A 31 0.87 -16.95 -10.43
C ALA A 31 0.49 -17.14 -11.91
N LEU A 32 0.11 -18.36 -12.32
CA LEU A 32 -0.39 -18.62 -13.66
C LEU A 32 -1.66 -17.83 -13.97
N GLY A 33 -2.62 -17.81 -13.03
CA GLY A 33 -3.84 -17.01 -13.15
C GLY A 33 -3.55 -15.52 -13.28
N ALA A 34 -2.67 -14.98 -12.43
CA ALA A 34 -2.29 -13.58 -12.45
C ALA A 34 -1.57 -13.18 -13.75
N ALA A 35 -0.69 -14.04 -14.28
CA ALA A 35 0.06 -13.80 -15.52
C ALA A 35 -0.86 -13.65 -16.75
N THR A 36 -2.05 -14.24 -16.72
CA THR A 36 -3.01 -14.10 -17.82
C THR A 36 -3.68 -12.72 -17.87
N ALA A 37 -3.63 -11.94 -16.78
CA ALA A 37 -4.39 -10.71 -16.56
C ALA A 37 -5.93 -10.85 -16.74
N ALA A 38 -6.43 -12.06 -17.00
CA ALA A 38 -7.82 -12.35 -17.28
C ALA A 38 -8.57 -12.80 -16.01
N SER A 39 -7.85 -13.15 -14.94
CA SER A 39 -8.48 -13.57 -13.68
C SER A 39 -8.96 -12.35 -12.88
N PRO A 40 -10.28 -12.18 -12.64
CA PRO A 40 -10.87 -10.98 -12.06
C PRO A 40 -10.83 -11.02 -10.54
N ALA A 41 -9.69 -11.39 -9.95
CA ALA A 41 -9.46 -11.27 -8.51
C ALA A 41 -8.56 -10.05 -8.19
N PRO A 42 -8.92 -8.81 -8.58
CA PRO A 42 -8.14 -7.65 -8.21
C PRO A 42 -8.33 -7.41 -6.70
N LYS A 43 -7.35 -7.83 -5.91
CA LYS A 43 -7.27 -7.62 -4.45
C LYS A 43 -6.95 -6.16 -4.07
N VAL A 44 -7.52 -5.21 -4.80
CA VAL A 44 -7.22 -3.77 -4.66
C VAL A 44 -7.97 -3.10 -3.51
N PHE A 45 -9.00 -3.74 -2.95
CA PHE A 45 -9.79 -3.27 -1.80
C PHE A 45 -10.05 -4.41 -0.81
N THR A 46 -9.00 -5.14 -0.46
CA THR A 46 -9.09 -6.26 0.47
C THR A 46 -7.96 -6.20 1.48
N ARG A 47 -8.11 -6.88 2.61
CA ARG A 47 -7.05 -7.01 3.62
C ARG A 47 -5.75 -7.55 2.98
N GLN A 48 -4.66 -6.82 3.16
CA GLN A 48 -3.31 -7.22 2.79
C GLN A 48 -2.50 -7.43 4.08
N GLY A 49 -2.20 -8.67 4.40
CA GLY A 49 -1.62 -9.03 5.70
C GLY A 49 -2.60 -8.72 6.83
N ASP A 50 -2.23 -7.82 7.75
CA ASP A 50 -3.06 -7.44 8.90
C ASP A 50 -3.87 -6.16 8.71
N VAL A 51 -3.77 -5.52 7.55
CA VAL A 51 -4.40 -4.22 7.29
C VAL A 51 -5.38 -4.31 6.14
N GLU A 52 -6.59 -3.82 6.35
CA GLU A 52 -7.50 -3.46 5.28
C GLU A 52 -7.31 -1.96 5.00
N THR A 53 -6.60 -1.65 3.92
CA THR A 53 -6.09 -0.29 3.67
C THR A 53 -7.18 0.72 3.34
N PHE A 54 -8.35 0.27 2.86
CA PHE A 54 -9.46 1.16 2.52
C PHE A 54 -10.16 1.73 3.77
N SER A 55 -10.25 0.94 4.83
CA SER A 55 -10.83 1.31 6.13
C SER A 55 -9.80 1.75 7.16
N ALA A 56 -8.52 1.81 6.80
CA ALA A 56 -7.48 2.33 7.68
C ALA A 56 -7.47 3.88 7.71
N ARG A 57 -6.92 4.42 8.79
CA ARG A 57 -6.48 5.80 8.95
C ARG A 57 -4.96 5.81 8.96
N PHE A 58 -4.38 6.75 8.25
CA PHE A 58 -2.95 6.90 8.13
C PHE A 58 -2.53 8.20 8.81
N PHE A 59 -1.46 8.14 9.58
CA PHE A 59 -0.87 9.28 10.25
C PHE A 59 0.61 9.34 9.91
N VAL A 60 1.09 10.54 9.61
CA VAL A 60 2.52 10.81 9.44
C VAL A 60 2.99 11.58 10.66
N GLU A 61 4.08 11.11 11.26
CA GLU A 61 4.73 11.71 12.41
C GLU A 61 6.14 12.13 12.01
N TRP A 62 6.54 13.36 12.30
CA TRP A 62 7.85 13.89 11.96
C TRP A 62 8.32 14.94 12.96
N THR A 63 9.59 15.30 12.86
CA THR A 63 10.16 16.45 13.59
C THR A 63 10.25 17.63 12.62
N ASP A 64 9.61 18.75 12.95
CA ASP A 64 9.69 19.97 12.16
C ASP A 64 11.04 20.67 12.36
N ARG A 65 11.33 21.69 11.54
CA ARG A 65 12.59 22.46 11.60
C ARG A 65 12.81 23.22 12.92
N SER A 66 11.79 23.35 13.76
CA SER A 66 11.90 23.92 15.11
C SER A 66 12.25 22.88 16.17
N GLY A 67 12.41 21.62 15.79
CA GLY A 67 12.67 20.50 16.68
C GLY A 67 11.41 19.94 17.36
N ARG A 68 10.21 20.39 16.95
CA ARG A 68 8.95 19.93 17.54
C ARG A 68 8.44 18.69 16.81
N ARG A 69 7.99 17.70 17.58
CA ARG A 69 7.29 16.53 17.03
C ARG A 69 5.87 16.91 16.61
N VAL A 70 5.52 16.58 15.38
CA VAL A 70 4.22 16.85 14.76
C VAL A 70 3.64 15.55 14.26
N THR A 71 2.33 15.40 14.44
CA THR A 71 1.55 14.29 13.92
C THR A 71 0.40 14.85 13.11
N THR A 72 0.20 14.33 11.91
CA THR A 72 -0.96 14.69 11.06
C THR A 72 -1.63 13.44 10.52
N ALA A 73 -2.94 13.50 10.32
CA ALA A 73 -3.65 12.47 9.55
C ALA A 73 -3.47 12.73 8.05
N LEU A 74 -3.27 11.70 7.25
CA LEU A 74 -3.42 11.78 5.81
C LEU A 74 -4.92 11.74 5.49
N THR A 75 -5.42 12.80 4.88
CA THR A 75 -6.83 12.99 4.53
C THR A 75 -6.97 13.28 3.03
N PRO A 76 -8.15 13.12 2.44
CA PRO A 76 -8.37 13.51 1.05
C PRO A 76 -7.98 14.96 0.76
N GLU A 77 -8.17 15.87 1.73
CA GLU A 77 -7.87 17.29 1.59
C GLU A 77 -6.36 17.54 1.45
N ASN A 78 -5.54 17.00 2.36
CA ASN A 78 -4.09 17.23 2.27
C ASN A 78 -3.43 16.39 1.16
N TYR A 79 -3.93 15.18 0.91
CA TYR A 79 -3.50 14.34 -0.20
C TYR A 79 -3.85 14.99 -1.56
N GLY A 80 -4.94 15.75 -1.62
CA GLY A 80 -5.36 16.50 -2.81
C GLY A 80 -4.35 17.56 -3.27
N HIS A 81 -3.45 18.01 -2.39
CA HIS A 81 -2.39 18.96 -2.73
C HIS A 81 -1.24 18.34 -3.55
N LEU A 82 -1.12 17.00 -3.58
CA LEU A 82 -0.13 16.33 -4.42
C LEU A 82 -0.35 16.66 -5.89
N ARG A 83 0.70 17.15 -6.55
CA ARG A 83 0.63 17.61 -7.94
C ARG A 83 0.83 16.46 -8.94
N GLY A 84 0.69 16.75 -10.22
CA GLY A 84 1.04 15.82 -11.31
C GLY A 84 -0.04 14.78 -11.65
N PRO A 85 0.29 13.81 -12.52
CA PRO A 85 -0.68 12.87 -13.07
C PRO A 85 -1.17 11.84 -12.04
N TYR A 86 -2.29 11.17 -12.35
CA TYR A 86 -2.89 10.12 -11.51
C TYR A 86 -1.88 9.03 -11.11
N ASN A 87 -1.07 8.54 -12.06
CA ASN A 87 -0.11 7.45 -11.80
C ASN A 87 0.90 7.81 -10.71
N ARG A 88 1.38 9.06 -10.68
CA ARG A 88 2.29 9.55 -9.62
C ARG A 88 1.63 9.47 -8.24
N ARG A 89 0.38 9.95 -8.15
CA ARG A 89 -0.39 9.93 -6.90
C ARG A 89 -0.65 8.48 -6.47
N ASN A 90 -1.05 7.62 -7.40
CA ASN A 90 -1.27 6.20 -7.12
C ASN A 90 0.01 5.50 -6.64
N THR A 91 1.16 5.73 -7.28
CA THR A 91 2.45 5.19 -6.82
C THR A 91 2.77 5.60 -5.38
N PHE A 92 2.55 6.87 -5.03
CA PHE A 92 2.75 7.34 -3.66
C PHE A 92 1.75 6.72 -2.68
N GLY A 93 0.47 6.72 -3.04
CA GLY A 93 -0.59 6.09 -2.23
C GLY A 93 -0.33 4.60 -2.00
N ALA A 94 0.13 3.87 -3.01
CA ALA A 94 0.49 2.46 -2.90
C ALA A 94 1.72 2.25 -1.99
N ALA A 95 2.74 3.12 -2.07
CA ALA A 95 3.90 3.05 -1.19
C ALA A 95 3.53 3.30 0.28
N VAL A 96 2.63 4.25 0.55
CA VAL A 96 2.16 4.54 1.92
C VAL A 96 1.21 3.45 2.43
N ALA A 97 0.14 3.14 1.69
CA ALA A 97 -0.87 2.18 2.13
C ALA A 97 -0.33 0.75 2.18
N GLY A 98 0.52 0.38 1.21
CA GLY A 98 1.14 -0.92 1.10
C GLY A 98 2.46 -1.06 1.86
N ALA A 99 2.94 -0.01 2.57
CA ALA A 99 4.25 0.01 3.23
C ALA A 99 4.56 -1.27 4.04
N PRO A 100 3.64 -1.79 4.90
CA PRO A 100 3.95 -2.97 5.72
C PRO A 100 4.26 -4.20 4.87
N MET A 101 3.49 -4.43 3.82
CA MET A 101 3.67 -5.58 2.93
C MET A 101 4.88 -5.39 2.02
N LEU A 102 5.00 -4.22 1.40
CA LEU A 102 6.03 -3.95 0.39
C LEU A 102 7.43 -3.96 1.01
N ARG A 103 7.57 -3.43 2.23
CA ARG A 103 8.84 -3.42 2.97
C ARG A 103 9.22 -4.80 3.51
N ALA A 104 8.23 -5.56 4.02
CA ALA A 104 8.48 -6.88 4.61
C ALA A 104 8.86 -7.95 3.56
N ASN A 105 8.41 -7.79 2.31
CA ASN A 105 8.69 -8.75 1.25
C ASN A 105 10.00 -8.41 0.51
N PRO A 106 11.01 -9.32 0.51
CA PRO A 106 12.29 -9.09 -0.16
C PRO A 106 12.19 -8.75 -1.65
N MET A 107 11.19 -9.28 -2.36
CA MET A 107 11.00 -9.04 -3.80
C MET A 107 10.49 -7.64 -4.11
N THR A 108 9.77 -7.01 -3.18
CA THR A 108 9.17 -5.67 -3.38
C THR A 108 9.89 -4.57 -2.60
N ARG A 109 10.80 -4.93 -1.69
CA ARG A 109 11.51 -3.98 -0.83
C ARG A 109 12.26 -2.91 -1.62
N ALA A 110 12.99 -3.30 -2.67
CA ALA A 110 13.72 -2.34 -3.50
C ALA A 110 12.80 -1.33 -4.20
N LEU A 111 11.61 -1.77 -4.63
CA LEU A 111 10.61 -0.87 -5.21
C LEU A 111 10.06 0.10 -4.17
N TYR A 112 9.76 -0.39 -2.96
CA TYR A 112 9.33 0.45 -1.85
C TYR A 112 10.38 1.51 -1.51
N GLU A 113 11.64 1.09 -1.33
CA GLU A 113 12.77 1.97 -0.99
C GLU A 113 12.98 3.03 -2.07
N SER A 114 12.91 2.67 -3.36
CA SER A 114 13.02 3.65 -4.44
C SER A 114 11.96 4.75 -4.35
N VAL A 115 10.72 4.41 -4.00
CA VAL A 115 9.64 5.40 -3.88
C VAL A 115 9.78 6.18 -2.58
N SER A 116 10.03 5.52 -1.45
CA SER A 116 10.12 6.18 -0.15
C SER A 116 11.32 7.11 -0.04
N SER A 117 12.50 6.71 -0.55
CA SER A 117 13.69 7.56 -0.57
C SER A 117 13.46 8.87 -1.32
N TYR A 118 12.74 8.82 -2.44
CA TYR A 118 12.39 10.04 -3.20
C TYR A 118 11.25 10.84 -2.55
N ALA A 119 10.20 10.17 -2.09
CA ALA A 119 8.95 10.83 -1.71
C ALA A 119 8.92 11.31 -0.25
N LEU A 120 9.53 10.55 0.64
CA LEU A 120 9.33 10.59 2.08
C LEU A 120 10.61 10.91 2.87
N CYS A 121 11.78 10.71 2.25
CA CYS A 121 13.08 10.84 2.91
C CYS A 121 13.86 12.05 2.37
N GLY A 122 14.89 12.47 3.12
CA GLY A 122 15.75 13.61 2.75
C GLY A 122 14.94 14.90 2.59
N ASP A 123 14.91 15.45 1.37
CA ASP A 123 14.11 16.64 1.06
C ASP A 123 12.60 16.37 1.10
N ALA A 124 12.14 15.12 1.09
CA ALA A 124 10.74 14.70 1.23
C ALA A 124 9.74 15.55 0.41
N PRO A 125 9.95 15.73 -0.92
CA PRO A 125 9.16 16.62 -1.75
C PRO A 125 7.65 16.34 -1.72
N LEU A 126 7.23 15.07 -1.59
CA LEU A 126 5.80 14.75 -1.54
C LEU A 126 5.17 15.11 -0.20
N LEU A 127 5.89 14.96 0.91
CA LEU A 127 5.44 15.45 2.21
C LEU A 127 5.28 16.98 2.18
N ARG A 128 6.24 17.70 1.58
CA ARG A 128 6.17 19.17 1.41
C ARG A 128 5.01 19.62 0.55
N GLU A 129 4.71 18.92 -0.54
CA GLU A 129 3.52 19.21 -1.37
C GLU A 129 2.21 19.09 -0.59
N MET A 130 2.14 18.17 0.37
CA MET A 130 0.99 18.03 1.27
C MET A 130 0.99 19.05 2.42
N GLY A 131 1.92 20.01 2.43
CA GLY A 131 2.06 21.01 3.47
C GLY A 131 2.78 20.52 4.73
N LEU A 132 3.47 19.38 4.65
CA LEU A 132 4.23 18.80 5.76
C LEU A 132 5.71 19.17 5.59
N ASP A 133 6.31 19.84 6.57
CA ASP A 133 7.70 20.31 6.49
C ASP A 133 8.60 19.55 7.49
N PRO A 134 9.05 18.33 7.14
CA PRO A 134 10.03 17.62 7.94
C PRO A 134 11.40 18.29 7.87
N ASP A 135 12.11 18.30 9.01
CA ASP A 135 13.52 18.63 9.04
C ASP A 135 14.32 17.54 8.31
N PRO A 136 15.03 17.86 7.21
CA PRO A 136 15.83 16.88 6.48
C PRO A 136 16.99 16.29 7.30
N ARG A 137 17.36 16.93 8.42
CA ARG A 137 18.40 16.46 9.35
C ARG A 137 17.81 15.74 10.56
N GLY A 138 16.49 15.74 10.70
CA GLY A 138 15.78 15.08 11.79
C GLY A 138 15.68 13.56 11.59
N PRO A 139 15.10 12.86 12.57
CA PRO A 139 14.75 11.45 12.40
C PRO A 139 13.81 11.24 11.21
N ALA A 140 13.86 10.03 10.63
CA ALA A 140 12.97 9.67 9.54
C ALA A 140 11.50 9.84 9.93
N PRO A 141 10.63 10.33 9.03
CA PRO A 141 9.19 10.34 9.26
C PRO A 141 8.67 8.93 9.53
N VAL A 142 7.68 8.84 10.42
CA VAL A 142 7.05 7.60 10.84
C VAL A 142 5.63 7.56 10.28
N LEU A 143 5.26 6.43 9.69
CA LEU A 143 3.90 6.12 9.30
C LEU A 143 3.23 5.30 10.40
N ARG A 144 2.11 5.79 10.91
CA ARG A 144 1.22 5.05 11.80
C ARG A 144 -0.09 4.74 11.09
N ILE A 145 -0.49 3.46 11.13
CA ILE A 145 -1.69 2.95 10.48
C ILE A 145 -2.63 2.41 11.55
N GLU A 146 -3.88 2.86 11.53
CA GLU A 146 -4.92 2.48 12.48
C GLU A 146 -6.18 2.00 11.76
N PRO A 147 -6.84 0.92 12.18
CA PRO A 147 -8.18 0.58 11.67
C PRO A 147 -9.21 1.64 12.06
N ARG A 148 -10.14 2.02 11.16
CA ARG A 148 -11.27 2.91 11.53
C ARG A 148 -12.23 2.28 12.53
N VAL A 149 -12.45 0.97 12.43
CA VAL A 149 -13.41 0.23 13.24
C VAL A 149 -12.65 -0.87 13.96
N PRO A 150 -12.75 -0.98 15.30
CA PRO A 150 -12.26 -2.16 16.01
C PRO A 150 -12.98 -3.39 15.47
N VAL A 151 -12.24 -4.43 15.10
CA VAL A 151 -12.84 -5.72 14.75
C VAL A 151 -13.54 -6.24 16.00
N ALA A 152 -14.85 -6.49 15.92
CA ALA A 152 -15.62 -6.95 17.07
C ALA A 152 -15.04 -8.25 17.64
N GLY A 153 -14.61 -8.22 18.91
CA GLY A 153 -14.00 -9.36 19.58
C GLY A 153 -12.46 -9.40 19.55
N GLU A 154 -11.78 -8.54 18.80
CA GLU A 154 -10.33 -8.35 18.92
C GLU A 154 -10.03 -7.24 19.95
N SER A 155 -9.15 -7.54 20.90
CA SER A 155 -8.46 -6.51 21.69
C SER A 155 -7.87 -5.47 20.74
N ARG A 156 -8.11 -4.17 20.98
CA ARG A 156 -7.80 -3.06 20.04
C ARG A 156 -6.59 -3.37 19.17
N PRO A 157 -6.75 -3.47 17.83
CA PRO A 157 -5.62 -3.74 16.95
C PRO A 157 -4.57 -2.67 17.23
N GLN A 158 -3.37 -3.09 17.62
CA GLN A 158 -2.31 -2.12 17.89
C GLN A 158 -2.03 -1.36 16.60
N PRO A 159 -1.81 -0.03 16.69
CA PRO A 159 -1.41 0.75 15.54
C PRO A 159 -0.14 0.12 14.96
N LEU A 160 -0.12 -0.09 13.64
CA LEU A 160 1.10 -0.49 12.99
C LEU A 160 1.94 0.76 12.75
N VAL A 161 3.15 0.76 13.30
CA VAL A 161 4.06 1.92 13.28
C VAL A 161 5.34 1.52 12.58
N PHE A 162 5.73 2.29 11.56
CA PHE A 162 6.94 2.02 10.78
C PHE A 162 7.66 3.31 10.44
N GLU A 163 8.97 3.30 10.58
CA GLU A 163 9.81 4.32 9.92
C GLU A 163 9.63 4.20 8.41
N MET A 164 9.35 5.33 7.76
CA MET A 164 9.13 5.39 6.31
C MET A 164 10.43 5.17 5.53
N CYS A 165 11.57 5.43 6.17
CA CYS A 165 12.91 5.34 5.61
C CYS A 165 13.71 4.28 6.36
N SER A 166 14.24 3.28 5.66
CA SER A 166 15.32 2.42 6.17
C SER A 166 16.61 3.23 6.05
N HIS A 167 17.20 3.65 7.17
CA HIS A 167 18.48 4.39 7.31
C HIS A 167 19.09 4.95 6.00
N ALA A 168 18.94 6.27 5.80
CA ALA A 168 19.79 7.04 4.89
C ALA A 168 21.26 7.03 5.36
#